data_AF-A0A957TGM6-F1
#
_entry.id   AF-A0A957TGM6-F1
#
_cell.length_a   1.000
_cell.length_b   1.000
_cell.length_c   1.000
_cell.angle_alpha   90.00
_cell.angle_beta   90.00
_cell.angle_gamma   90.00
#
_symmetry.space_group_name_H-M   'P 1'
#
loop_
_entity.id
_entity.type
_entity.pdbx_description
1 polymer ?
#
loop_
_entity_poly.entity_id
_entity_poly.type
_entity_poly.pdbx_seq_one_letter_code
_entity_poly.pdbx_strand_id
1 'polypeptide(L)'
;MFNLNELDKLDRLFVIWAFVFQIILIVHFAVRKPFFESYTMKYGWIIYALCIPAAVISIILLRGGKSWSFWLGGFIFIAFAAFGYWVDYVAGINFRSPVRVSILIPYVVLYLATVMFYWWPVGMLSRPLWYGYGILFIISTILNTTSH
;
A
#
# COMPACT_ATOMS: atom_id res chain seq x y z
N MET A 1 10.79 -23.29 11.25
CA MET A 1 9.89 -22.22 11.76
C MET A 1 10.61 -20.90 11.57
N PHE A 2 10.04 -19.92 10.86
CA PHE A 2 10.73 -18.64 10.62
C PHE A 2 10.83 -17.85 11.93
N ASN A 3 12.02 -17.34 12.27
CA ASN A 3 12.24 -16.55 13.48
C ASN A 3 12.58 -15.09 13.13
N LEU A 4 11.65 -14.18 13.43
CA LEU A 4 11.83 -12.72 13.24
C LEU A 4 13.07 -12.17 13.96
N ASN A 5 13.56 -12.86 14.99
CA ASN A 5 14.72 -12.43 15.75
C ASN A 5 16.05 -12.55 14.99
N GLU A 6 16.08 -13.32 13.89
CA GLU A 6 17.25 -13.48 13.02
C GLU A 6 17.41 -12.31 12.02
N LEU A 7 16.35 -11.54 11.79
CA LEU A 7 16.43 -10.33 10.96
C LEU A 7 17.09 -9.19 11.72
N ASP A 8 17.89 -8.40 11.00
CA ASP A 8 18.38 -7.13 11.53
C ASP A 8 17.22 -6.15 11.78
N LYS A 9 17.51 -5.10 12.55
CA LYS A 9 16.50 -4.14 13.01
C LYS A 9 15.76 -3.45 11.85
N LEU A 10 16.45 -3.18 10.75
CA LEU A 10 15.89 -2.47 9.60
C LEU A 10 15.05 -3.41 8.73
N ASP A 11 15.48 -4.65 8.53
CA ASP A 11 14.67 -5.67 7.84
C ASP A 11 13.39 -5.96 8.62
N ARG A 12 13.48 -6.06 9.94
CA ARG A 12 12.31 -6.22 10.80
C ARG A 12 11.37 -5.03 10.70
N LEU A 13 11.88 -3.81 10.71
CA LEU A 13 11.09 -2.59 10.52
C LEU A 13 10.34 -2.62 9.17
N PHE A 14 11.04 -2.96 8.09
CA PHE A 14 10.44 -3.08 6.76
C PHE A 14 9.33 -4.14 6.72
N VAL A 15 9.59 -5.34 7.24
CA VAL A 15 8.59 -6.43 7.28
C VAL A 15 7.37 -6.02 8.09
N ILE A 16 7.55 -5.47 9.29
CA ILE A 16 6.44 -4.99 10.12
C ILE A 16 5.62 -3.96 9.36
N TRP A 17 6.29 -2.95 8.77
CA TRP A 17 5.61 -1.91 8.02
C TRP A 17 4.84 -2.45 6.81
N ALA A 18 5.45 -3.34 6.02
CA ALA A 18 4.84 -3.94 4.85
C ALA A 18 3.53 -4.67 5.21
N PHE A 19 3.55 -5.46 6.29
CA PHE A 19 2.36 -6.18 6.75
C PHE A 19 1.31 -5.25 7.37
N VAL A 20 1.72 -4.24 8.16
CA VAL A 20 0.80 -3.22 8.69
C VAL A 20 0.09 -2.49 7.56
N PHE A 21 0.83 -2.04 6.54
CA PHE A 21 0.28 -1.41 5.36
C PHE A 21 -0.76 -2.31 4.66
N GLN A 22 -0.41 -3.59 4.45
CA GLN A 22 -1.31 -4.53 3.79
C GLN A 22 -2.59 -4.81 4.59
N ILE A 23 -2.47 -4.95 5.92
CA ILE A 23 -3.62 -5.15 6.80
C ILE A 23 -4.52 -3.91 6.79
N ILE A 24 -3.96 -2.70 6.82
CA ILE A 24 -4.76 -1.47 6.76
C ILE A 24 -5.54 -1.39 5.43
N LEU A 25 -4.93 -1.77 4.31
CA LEU A 25 -5.64 -1.84 3.02
C LEU A 25 -6.79 -2.86 3.06
N ILE A 26 -6.58 -4.05 3.63
CA ILE A 26 -7.64 -5.05 3.79
C ILE A 26 -8.81 -4.47 4.60
N VAL A 27 -8.51 -3.88 5.76
CA VAL A 27 -9.53 -3.27 6.63
C VAL A 27 -10.29 -2.20 5.86
N HIS A 28 -9.57 -1.29 5.19
CA HIS A 28 -10.16 -0.23 4.39
C HIS A 28 -11.12 -0.78 3.33
N PHE A 29 -10.70 -1.75 2.51
CA PHE A 29 -11.55 -2.31 1.46
C PHE A 29 -12.73 -3.11 2.01
N ALA A 30 -12.56 -3.80 3.14
CA ALA A 30 -13.65 -4.50 3.82
C ALA A 30 -14.76 -3.56 4.31
N VAL A 31 -14.39 -2.38 4.85
CA VAL A 31 -15.35 -1.41 5.39
C VAL A 31 -15.86 -0.41 4.35
N ARG A 32 -15.18 -0.31 3.19
CA ARG A 32 -15.43 0.73 2.18
C ARG A 32 -16.88 0.80 1.70
N LYS A 33 -17.44 -0.36 1.32
CA LYS A 33 -18.81 -0.47 0.78
C LYS A 33 -19.87 -0.49 1.89
N PRO A 34 -19.72 -1.28 2.98
CA PRO A 34 -20.72 -1.29 4.05
C PRO A 34 -20.87 0.04 4.79
N PHE A 35 -19.81 0.85 4.88
CA PHE A 35 -19.78 2.12 5.62
C PHE A 35 -19.43 3.30 4.73
N PHE A 36 -19.98 3.34 3.52
CA PHE A 36 -19.59 4.33 2.50
C PHE A 36 -19.79 5.79 2.97
N GLU A 37 -20.97 6.13 3.49
CA GLU A 37 -21.29 7.48 3.93
C GLU A 37 -20.62 7.87 5.26
N SER A 38 -20.55 6.93 6.21
CA SER A 38 -20.04 7.18 7.56
C SER A 38 -18.52 7.14 7.64
N TYR A 39 -17.88 6.29 6.84
CA TYR A 39 -16.42 6.10 6.83
C TYR A 39 -15.79 6.58 5.52
N THR A 40 -16.14 6.01 4.37
CA THR A 40 -15.38 6.19 3.13
C THR A 40 -15.33 7.64 2.68
N MET A 41 -16.49 8.32 2.69
CA MET A 41 -16.58 9.74 2.31
C MET A 41 -15.87 10.69 3.28
N LYS A 42 -15.80 10.34 4.58
CA LYS A 42 -15.26 11.22 5.63
C LYS A 42 -13.77 10.99 5.91
N TYR A 43 -13.35 9.73 5.84
CA TYR A 43 -12.06 9.25 6.34
C TYR A 43 -11.27 8.44 5.31
N GLY A 44 -11.78 8.21 4.10
CA GLY A 44 -11.07 7.47 3.06
C GLY A 44 -9.73 8.09 2.69
N TRP A 45 -9.57 9.41 2.86
CA TRP A 45 -8.33 10.14 2.61
C TRP A 45 -7.17 9.71 3.53
N ILE A 46 -7.47 9.09 4.69
CA ILE A 46 -6.45 8.59 5.63
C ILE A 46 -5.55 7.56 4.95
N ILE A 47 -6.08 6.78 3.99
CA ILE A 47 -5.26 5.82 3.24
C ILE A 47 -4.17 6.52 2.44
N TYR A 48 -4.46 7.70 1.87
CA TYR A 48 -3.44 8.51 1.22
C TYR A 48 -2.43 9.09 2.21
N ALA A 49 -2.87 9.48 3.41
CA ALA A 49 -2.00 10.01 4.45
C ALA A 49 -0.96 8.99 4.97
N LEU A 50 -1.18 7.68 4.78
CA LEU A 50 -0.19 6.63 5.08
C LEU A 50 1.11 6.78 4.28
N CYS A 51 1.13 7.60 3.23
CA CYS A 51 2.37 7.92 2.52
C CYS A 51 3.39 8.64 3.42
N ILE A 52 2.95 9.36 4.46
CA ILE A 52 3.83 10.07 5.39
C ILE A 52 4.68 9.08 6.21
N PRO A 53 4.11 8.16 7.02
CA PRO A 53 4.92 7.17 7.73
C PRO A 53 5.71 6.27 6.77
N ALA A 54 5.16 5.92 5.61
CA ALA A 54 5.89 5.19 4.57
C ALA A 54 7.17 5.90 4.11
N ALA A 55 7.09 7.21 3.86
CA ALA A 55 8.22 8.04 3.46
C ALA A 55 9.27 8.13 4.57
N VAL A 56 8.83 8.33 5.83
CA VAL A 56 9.73 8.35 6.99
C VAL A 56 10.50 7.03 7.10
N ILE A 57 9.81 5.89 7.00
CA ILE A 57 10.45 4.57 7.06
C ILE A 57 11.40 4.37 5.88
N SER A 58 11.00 4.82 4.68
CA SER A 58 11.86 4.76 3.49
C SER A 58 13.15 5.56 3.67
N ILE A 59 13.08 6.75 4.26
CA ILE A 59 14.26 7.56 4.59
C ILE A 59 15.15 6.85 5.62
N ILE A 60 14.56 6.24 6.65
CA ILE A 60 15.31 5.46 7.65
C ILE A 60 16.06 4.29 6.99
N LEU A 61 15.38 3.53 6.13
CA LEU A 61 15.97 2.39 5.42
C LEU A 61 17.08 2.83 4.44
N LEU A 62 16.87 3.93 3.72
CA LEU A 62 17.86 4.54 2.83
C LEU A 62 19.11 4.98 3.61
N ARG A 63 18.93 5.75 4.69
CA ARG A 63 20.04 6.22 5.55
C ARG A 63 20.77 5.06 6.24
N GLY A 64 20.07 3.97 6.50
CA GLY A 64 20.62 2.72 7.03
C GLY A 64 21.35 1.85 6.01
N GLY A 65 21.46 2.28 4.74
CA GLY A 65 22.22 1.59 3.70
C GLY A 65 21.52 0.39 3.07
N LYS A 66 20.19 0.25 3.25
CA LYS A 66 19.43 -0.83 2.58
C LYS A 66 19.35 -0.60 1.07
N SER A 67 19.25 -1.70 0.32
CA SER A 67 19.08 -1.63 -1.14
C SER A 67 17.78 -0.91 -1.51
N TRP A 68 17.76 -0.34 -2.71
CA TRP A 68 16.62 0.43 -3.25
C TRP A 68 15.29 -0.31 -3.19
N SER A 69 15.33 -1.64 -3.33
CA SER A 69 14.15 -2.49 -3.24
C SER A 69 13.37 -2.29 -1.94
N PHE A 70 14.04 -1.99 -0.81
CA PHE A 70 13.38 -1.85 0.50
C PHE A 70 12.81 -0.46 0.79
N TRP A 71 13.36 0.60 0.20
CA TRP A 71 12.97 1.97 0.51
C TRP A 71 12.24 2.70 -0.62
N LEU A 72 12.28 2.21 -1.86
CA LEU A 72 11.64 2.93 -2.96
C LEU A 72 10.09 2.94 -2.85
N GLY A 73 9.51 1.94 -2.20
CA GLY A 73 8.06 1.79 -2.05
C GLY A 73 7.37 3.00 -1.39
N GLY A 74 7.97 3.61 -0.37
CA GLY A 74 7.37 4.78 0.27
C GLY A 74 7.39 6.03 -0.60
N PHE A 75 8.42 6.23 -1.43
CA PHE A 75 8.45 7.34 -2.37
C PHE A 75 7.45 7.16 -3.52
N ILE A 76 7.29 5.93 -4.03
CA ILE A 76 6.23 5.61 -4.98
C ILE A 76 4.86 5.86 -4.33
N PHE A 77 4.71 5.53 -3.05
CA PHE A 77 3.47 5.80 -2.33
C PHE A 77 3.16 7.30 -2.24
N ILE A 78 4.15 8.18 -2.08
CA ILE A 78 3.90 9.64 -2.15
C ILE A 78 3.29 10.01 -3.51
N ALA A 79 3.86 9.51 -4.61
CA ALA A 79 3.34 9.79 -5.95
C ALA A 79 1.91 9.25 -6.14
N PHE A 80 1.66 8.01 -5.70
CA PHE A 80 0.32 7.43 -5.70
C PHE A 80 -0.66 8.25 -4.86
N ALA A 81 -0.27 8.62 -3.63
CA ALA A 81 -1.13 9.34 -2.71
C ALA A 81 -1.46 10.75 -3.20
N ALA A 82 -0.47 11.47 -3.73
CA ALA A 82 -0.68 12.79 -4.30
C ALA A 82 -1.64 12.72 -5.50
N PHE A 83 -1.42 11.77 -6.43
CA PHE A 83 -2.27 11.60 -7.60
C PHE A 83 -3.69 11.16 -7.22
N GLY A 84 -3.80 10.11 -6.40
CA GLY A 84 -5.10 9.56 -5.98
C GLY A 84 -5.91 10.54 -5.14
N TYR A 85 -5.29 11.23 -4.18
CA TYR A 85 -5.95 12.28 -3.40
C TYR A 85 -6.45 13.42 -4.30
N TRP A 86 -5.62 13.86 -5.24
CA TRP A 86 -6.03 14.90 -6.17
C TRP A 86 -7.22 14.46 -7.03
N VAL A 87 -7.18 13.27 -7.61
CA VAL A 87 -8.29 12.74 -8.45
C VAL A 87 -9.58 12.60 -7.66
N ASP A 88 -9.54 11.95 -6.49
CA ASP A 88 -10.75 11.59 -5.73
C ASP A 88 -11.31 12.76 -4.91
N TYR A 89 -10.47 13.61 -4.30
CA TYR A 89 -10.90 14.63 -3.34
C TYR A 89 -10.78 16.08 -3.84
N VAL A 90 -9.77 16.40 -4.66
CA VAL A 90 -9.57 17.78 -5.14
C VAL A 90 -10.35 18.01 -6.44
N ALA A 91 -10.19 17.12 -7.41
CA ALA A 91 -10.82 17.20 -8.71
C ALA A 91 -12.20 16.52 -8.73
N GLY A 92 -12.49 15.62 -7.80
CA GLY A 92 -13.77 14.91 -7.68
C GLY A 92 -14.14 14.12 -8.94
N ILE A 93 -13.15 13.60 -9.68
CA ILE A 93 -13.39 12.97 -10.98
C ILE A 93 -13.86 11.54 -10.77
N ASN A 94 -15.11 11.24 -11.14
CA ASN A 94 -15.54 9.85 -11.28
C ASN A 94 -14.96 9.25 -12.56
N PHE A 95 -13.77 8.65 -12.44
CA PHE A 95 -13.07 8.00 -13.56
C PHE A 95 -13.44 6.53 -13.75
N ARG A 96 -14.30 5.99 -12.89
CA ARG A 96 -14.70 4.57 -12.89
C ARG A 96 -16.00 4.36 -13.67
N SER A 97 -16.89 5.36 -13.72
CA SER A 97 -18.14 5.31 -14.49
C SER A 97 -18.50 6.68 -15.11
N PRO A 98 -18.37 6.85 -16.45
CA PRO A 98 -17.75 5.94 -17.41
C PRO A 98 -16.22 5.82 -17.18
N VAL A 99 -15.63 4.71 -17.62
CA VAL A 99 -14.19 4.45 -17.42
C VAL A 99 -13.34 5.47 -18.19
N ARG A 100 -12.53 6.25 -17.46
CA ARG A 100 -11.54 7.17 -18.03
C ARG A 100 -10.15 6.55 -17.94
N VAL A 101 -9.76 5.86 -19.00
CA VAL A 101 -8.52 5.07 -19.08
C VAL A 101 -7.26 5.88 -18.76
N SER A 102 -7.22 7.15 -19.17
CA SER A 102 -6.09 8.06 -18.92
C SER A 102 -5.84 8.34 -17.43
N ILE A 103 -6.84 8.14 -16.56
CA ILE A 103 -6.71 8.26 -15.11
C ILE A 103 -6.60 6.87 -14.47
N LEU A 104 -7.42 5.92 -14.93
CA LEU A 104 -7.45 4.55 -14.39
C LEU A 104 -6.07 3.87 -14.48
N ILE A 105 -5.39 3.96 -15.63
CA ILE A 105 -4.08 3.29 -15.80
C ILE A 105 -3.02 3.86 -14.84
N PRO A 106 -2.73 5.18 -14.84
CA PRO A 106 -1.76 5.72 -13.88
C PRO A 106 -2.12 5.43 -12.43
N TYR A 107 -3.41 5.52 -12.08
CA TYR A 107 -3.88 5.24 -10.73
C TYR A 107 -3.55 3.80 -10.31
N VAL A 108 -3.95 2.81 -11.13
CA VAL A 108 -3.75 1.40 -10.82
C VAL A 108 -2.27 1.02 -10.85
N VAL A 109 -1.49 1.57 -11.79
CA VAL A 109 -0.05 1.33 -11.89
C VAL A 109 0.66 1.84 -10.63
N LEU A 110 0.38 3.07 -10.19
CA LEU A 110 0.99 3.64 -8.98
C LEU A 110 0.60 2.88 -7.71
N TYR A 111 -0.68 2.49 -7.61
CA TYR A 111 -1.18 1.65 -6.53
C TYR A 111 -0.45 0.30 -6.50
N LEU A 112 -0.45 -0.43 -7.60
CA LEU A 112 0.18 -1.75 -7.68
C LEU A 112 1.68 -1.65 -7.46
N ALA A 113 2.36 -0.67 -8.05
CA ALA A 113 3.79 -0.45 -7.82
C ALA A 113 4.07 -0.27 -6.32
N THR A 114 3.28 0.55 -5.63
CA THR A 114 3.42 0.73 -4.17
C THR A 114 3.31 -0.60 -3.42
N VAL A 115 2.26 -1.38 -3.70
CA VAL A 115 2.02 -2.67 -3.02
C VAL A 115 3.11 -3.70 -3.36
N MET A 116 3.54 -3.78 -4.62
CA MET A 116 4.57 -4.72 -5.06
C MET A 116 5.92 -4.43 -4.40
N PHE A 117 6.26 -3.16 -4.20
CA PHE A 117 7.48 -2.76 -3.50
C PHE A 117 7.46 -3.05 -1.99
N TYR A 118 6.30 -3.25 -1.38
CA TYR A 118 6.22 -3.78 -0.02
C TYR A 118 6.20 -5.31 0.01
N TRP A 119 5.78 -5.96 -1.07
CA TRP A 119 5.71 -7.42 -1.15
C TRP A 119 7.02 -8.08 -1.60
N TRP A 120 7.52 -7.72 -2.78
CA TRP A 120 8.62 -8.45 -3.42
C TRP A 120 9.91 -8.50 -2.58
N PRO A 121 10.36 -7.40 -1.93
CA PRO A 121 11.56 -7.45 -1.10
C PRO A 121 11.43 -8.40 0.11
N VAL A 122 10.21 -8.69 0.58
CA VAL A 122 9.99 -9.70 1.63
C VAL A 122 10.50 -11.07 1.18
N GLY A 123 10.42 -11.39 -0.12
CA GLY A 123 10.91 -12.66 -0.68
C GLY A 123 12.42 -12.79 -0.66
N MET A 124 13.14 -11.66 -0.63
CA MET A 124 14.60 -11.63 -0.45
C MET A 124 15.00 -11.95 1.00
N LEU A 125 14.09 -11.71 1.96
CA LEU A 125 14.31 -11.97 3.38
C LEU A 125 13.81 -13.36 3.80
N SER A 126 12.62 -13.76 3.34
CA SER A 126 11.96 -14.99 3.80
C SER A 126 10.84 -15.43 2.85
N ARG A 127 10.99 -16.63 2.27
CA ARG A 127 9.94 -17.25 1.44
C ARG A 127 8.62 -17.47 2.21
N PRO A 128 8.62 -17.97 3.47
CA PRO A 128 7.37 -18.07 4.24
C PRO A 128 6.64 -16.74 4.41
N LEU A 129 7.34 -15.65 4.73
CA LEU A 129 6.72 -14.33 4.86
C LEU A 129 6.18 -13.84 3.52
N TRP A 130 6.90 -14.10 2.42
CA TRP A 130 6.46 -13.71 1.09
C TRP A 130 5.14 -14.39 0.69
N TYR A 131 4.98 -15.68 0.99
CA TYR A 131 3.70 -16.37 0.80
C TYR A 131 2.61 -15.84 1.71
N GLY A 132 2.93 -15.58 2.98
CA GLY A 132 1.99 -14.97 3.93
C GLY A 132 1.47 -13.61 3.43
N TYR A 133 2.36 -12.76 2.93
CA TYR A 133 1.99 -11.50 2.30
C TYR A 133 1.14 -11.72 1.04
N GLY A 134 1.51 -12.69 0.20
CA GLY A 134 0.75 -13.03 -1.01
C GLY A 134 -0.71 -13.41 -0.73
N ILE A 135 -0.97 -14.16 0.34
CA ILE A 135 -2.34 -14.47 0.79
C ILE A 135 -3.10 -13.18 1.15
N LEU A 136 -2.48 -12.29 1.92
CA LEU A 136 -3.06 -11.00 2.28
C LEU A 136 -3.31 -10.11 1.05
N PHE A 137 -2.41 -10.17 0.06
CA PHE A 137 -2.57 -9.46 -1.21
C PHE A 137 -3.78 -9.95 -2.00
N ILE A 138 -3.98 -11.27 -2.09
CA ILE A 138 -5.15 -11.86 -2.75
C ILE A 138 -6.44 -11.43 -2.05
N ILE A 139 -6.49 -11.53 -0.71
CA ILE A 139 -7.65 -11.10 0.09
C ILE A 139 -7.96 -9.63 -0.17
N SER A 140 -6.94 -8.77 -0.08
CA SER A 140 -7.07 -7.32 -0.35
C SER A 140 -7.57 -7.03 -1.76
N THR A 141 -7.09 -7.78 -2.75
CA THR A 141 -7.49 -7.62 -4.16
C THR A 141 -8.96 -7.96 -4.37
N ILE A 142 -9.43 -9.09 -3.82
CA ILE A 142 -10.84 -9.50 -3.89
C ILE A 142 -11.73 -8.45 -3.21
N LEU A 143 -11.34 -7.97 -2.03
CA LEU A 143 -12.09 -6.93 -1.32
C LEU A 143 -12.11 -5.61 -2.09
N ASN A 144 -10.99 -5.21 -2.69
CA ASN A 144 -10.91 -3.98 -3.47
C ASN A 144 -11.81 -4.03 -4.72
N THR A 145 -11.82 -5.12 -5.47
CA THR A 145 -12.65 -5.23 -6.67
C THR A 145 -14.14 -5.32 -6.35
N THR A 146 -14.52 -6.03 -5.30
CA THR A 146 -15.93 -6.24 -4.91
C THR A 146 -16.56 -5.03 -4.18
N SER A 147 -15.74 -4.13 -3.64
CA SER A 147 -16.18 -2.92 -2.93
C SER A 147 -16.22 -1.67 -3.82
N HIS A 148 -16.03 -1.81 -5.13
CA HIS A 148 -16.23 -0.76 -6.14
C HIS A 148 -17.64 -0.81 -6.74
#